data_AF-A0A0L0DT31-F1
#
_entry.id   AF-A0A0L0DT31-F1
#
_cell.length_a   1.000
_cell.length_b   1.000
_cell.length_c   1.000
_cell.angle_alpha   90.00
_cell.angle_beta   90.00
_cell.angle_gamma   90.00
#
_symmetry.space_group_name_H-M   'P 1'
#
loop_
_entity.id
_entity.type
_entity.pdbx_description
1 polymer ?
#
loop_
_entity_poly.entity_id
_entity_poly.type
_entity_poly.pdbx_seq_one_letter_code
_entity_poly.pdbx_strand_id
1 'polypeptide(L)'
;MAHNEKRRRPQFFRWFVSQTHQVARVDGAVEHHGETYGFSEYADFKREKADQVFYGMNSVFCESQKMHNGTMPIPNFEHFEFVGEGDIDFQTVYIWHAADHHDHNSVTYAENAHTGDPVYLQVHDRRTGPSETIEYRFFEFDAAPQDPNIFHPSAEIQRLCVAN
;
A
#
# COMPACT_ATOMS: atom_id res chain seq x y z
N MET A 1 -1.33 27.68 11.95
CA MET A 1 -0.23 26.82 11.42
C MET A 1 -0.76 25.40 11.48
N ALA A 2 -1.25 24.88 10.36
CA ALA A 2 -1.78 23.52 10.31
C ALA A 2 -0.61 22.55 10.43
N HIS A 3 -0.59 21.76 11.50
CA HIS A 3 0.29 20.61 11.60
C HIS A 3 -0.05 19.69 10.43
N ASN A 4 0.90 19.54 9.51
CA ASN A 4 0.84 18.51 8.49
C ASN A 4 1.07 17.18 9.22
N GLU A 5 0.00 16.60 9.78
CA GLU A 5 0.01 15.26 10.33
C GLU A 5 0.36 14.32 9.17
N LYS A 6 1.66 14.04 8.98
CA LYS A 6 2.12 12.96 8.11
C LYS A 6 1.48 11.69 8.67
N ARG A 7 0.33 11.27 8.11
CA ARG A 7 -0.28 9.97 8.37
C ARG A 7 0.81 8.93 8.18
N ARG A 8 1.29 8.37 9.29
CA ARG A 8 2.34 7.36 9.23
C ARG A 8 1.71 6.13 8.59
N ARG A 9 2.35 5.60 7.54
CA ARG A 9 1.89 4.35 6.92
C ARG A 9 1.82 3.26 8.00
N PRO A 10 0.84 2.34 7.92
CA PRO A 10 0.80 1.21 8.85
C PRO A 10 2.13 0.45 8.85
N GLN A 11 2.61 0.09 10.03
CA GLN A 11 3.84 -0.71 10.16
C GLN A 11 3.64 -2.15 9.69
N PHE A 12 2.40 -2.65 9.81
CA PHE A 12 1.93 -3.89 9.21
C PHE A 12 0.61 -3.60 8.52
N PHE A 13 0.48 -4.07 7.28
CA PHE A 13 -0.76 -3.95 6.53
C PHE A 13 -1.00 -5.18 5.68
N ARG A 14 -2.28 -5.39 5.37
CA ARG A 14 -2.70 -6.32 4.31
C ARG A 14 -3.04 -5.49 3.09
N TRP A 15 -2.66 -6.00 1.93
CA TRP A 15 -2.87 -5.31 0.68
C TRP A 15 -3.57 -6.20 -0.33
N PHE A 16 -4.72 -5.74 -0.80
CA PHE A 16 -5.52 -6.38 -1.81
C PHE A 16 -5.51 -5.53 -3.06
N VAL A 17 -5.29 -6.14 -4.22
CA VAL A 17 -5.22 -5.43 -5.50
C VAL A 17 -5.96 -6.22 -6.56
N SER A 18 -6.81 -5.55 -7.33
CA SER A 18 -7.37 -6.09 -8.56
C SER A 18 -6.96 -5.21 -9.75
N GLN A 19 -5.99 -5.69 -10.53
CA GLN A 19 -5.55 -5.00 -11.75
C GLN A 19 -6.68 -4.89 -12.79
N THR A 20 -7.50 -5.92 -12.95
CA THR A 20 -8.62 -5.93 -13.91
C THR A 20 -9.66 -4.85 -13.60
N HIS A 21 -10.03 -4.73 -12.33
CA HIS A 21 -11.05 -3.78 -11.92
C HIS A 21 -10.49 -2.38 -11.65
N GLN A 22 -9.15 -2.25 -11.52
CA GLN A 22 -8.43 -1.02 -11.16
C GLN A 22 -8.85 -0.52 -9.77
N VAL A 23 -8.82 -1.43 -8.80
CA VAL A 23 -9.15 -1.16 -7.40
C VAL A 23 -8.10 -1.77 -6.48
N ALA A 24 -7.90 -1.15 -5.32
CA ALA A 24 -7.08 -1.71 -4.25
C ALA A 24 -7.71 -1.47 -2.88
N ARG A 25 -7.31 -2.28 -1.91
CA ARG A 25 -7.62 -2.06 -0.50
C ARG A 25 -6.39 -2.28 0.36
N VAL A 26 -6.18 -1.38 1.31
CA VAL A 26 -5.14 -1.53 2.33
C VAL A 26 -5.80 -1.57 3.69
N ASP A 27 -5.52 -2.61 4.47
CA ASP A 27 -5.93 -2.71 5.87
C ASP A 27 -4.72 -2.58 6.78
N GLY A 28 -4.83 -1.87 7.90
CA GLY A 28 -3.77 -1.80 8.89
C GLY A 28 -4.19 -1.06 10.15
N ALA A 29 -3.20 -0.49 10.83
CA ALA A 29 -3.41 0.47 11.92
C ALA A 29 -2.69 1.78 11.58
N VAL A 30 -3.32 2.91 11.88
CA VAL A 30 -2.78 4.26 11.61
C VAL A 30 -3.00 5.16 12.81
N GLU A 31 -2.10 6.11 13.00
CA GLU A 31 -2.29 7.20 13.97
C GLU A 31 -3.05 8.34 13.28
N HIS A 32 -4.14 8.80 13.91
CA HIS A 32 -4.95 9.91 13.46
C HIS A 32 -5.30 10.78 14.67
N HIS A 33 -4.93 12.07 14.64
CA HIS A 33 -5.12 13.01 15.76
C HIS A 33 -4.60 12.49 17.13
N GLY A 34 -3.47 11.78 17.12
CA GLY A 34 -2.82 11.26 18.34
C GLY A 34 -3.42 9.96 18.89
N GLU A 35 -4.40 9.37 18.21
CA GLU A 35 -5.00 8.08 18.57
C GLU A 35 -4.73 7.02 17.49
N THR A 36 -4.57 5.76 17.90
CA THR A 36 -4.38 4.64 16.96
C THR A 36 -5.73 4.02 16.61
N TYR A 37 -6.02 3.97 15.31
CA TYR A 37 -7.23 3.38 14.76
C TYR A 37 -6.89 2.17 13.90
N GLY A 38 -7.80 1.19 13.88
CA GLY A 38 -7.86 0.27 12.75
C GLY A 38 -8.25 1.05 11.50
N PHE A 39 -7.66 0.68 10.37
CA PHE A 39 -7.72 1.47 9.15
C PHE A 39 -7.98 0.58 7.95
N SER A 40 -8.89 1.02 7.08
CA SER A 40 -9.06 0.49 5.73
C SER A 40 -9.13 1.63 4.72
N GLU A 41 -8.27 1.60 3.71
CA GLU A 41 -8.38 2.46 2.52
C GLU A 41 -8.90 1.64 1.35
N TYR A 42 -9.93 2.13 0.69
CA TYR A 42 -10.55 1.56 -0.51
C TYR A 42 -10.30 2.51 -1.68
N ALA A 43 -9.47 2.08 -2.62
CA ALA A 43 -8.98 2.89 -3.73
C ALA A 43 -9.63 2.46 -5.04
N ASP A 44 -10.30 3.39 -5.74
CA ASP A 44 -10.80 3.23 -7.12
C ASP A 44 -9.99 4.11 -8.08
N PHE A 45 -9.05 3.50 -8.80
CA PHE A 45 -8.10 4.21 -9.66
C PHE A 45 -8.76 4.74 -10.94
N LYS A 46 -9.87 4.16 -11.38
CA LYS A 46 -10.65 4.70 -12.51
C LYS A 46 -11.35 6.00 -12.12
N ARG A 47 -11.75 6.13 -10.86
CA ARG A 47 -12.45 7.32 -10.34
C ARG A 47 -11.52 8.31 -9.63
N GLU A 48 -10.24 8.01 -9.52
CA GLU A 48 -9.24 8.78 -8.76
C GLU A 48 -9.69 9.08 -7.31
N LYS A 49 -10.41 8.15 -6.68
CA LYS A 49 -11.03 8.34 -5.36
C LYS A 49 -10.57 7.28 -4.36
N ALA A 50 -10.24 7.72 -3.16
CA ALA A 50 -9.98 6.84 -2.02
C ALA A 50 -11.01 7.11 -0.91
N ASP A 51 -11.66 6.05 -0.45
CA ASP A 51 -12.52 6.05 0.72
C ASP A 51 -11.77 5.42 1.89
N GLN A 52 -11.60 6.16 2.96
CA GLN A 52 -10.89 5.73 4.15
C GLN A 52 -11.88 5.49 5.28
N VAL A 53 -11.70 4.40 6.00
CA VAL A 53 -12.50 4.00 7.14
C VAL A 53 -11.57 3.82 8.32
N PHE A 54 -11.86 4.54 9.39
CA PHE A 54 -11.14 4.46 10.65
C PHE A 54 -12.09 3.87 11.69
N TYR A 55 -11.65 2.83 12.39
CA TYR A 55 -12.47 2.15 13.39
C TYR A 55 -11.69 1.97 14.69
N GLY A 56 -12.27 2.45 15.78
CA GLY A 56 -11.82 2.27 17.15
C GLY A 56 -12.78 1.38 17.93
N MET A 57 -12.55 1.25 19.24
CA MET A 57 -13.39 0.40 20.10
C MET A 57 -14.86 0.82 20.11
N ASN A 58 -15.16 2.12 19.98
CA ASN A 58 -16.52 2.68 20.08
C ASN A 58 -16.81 3.74 19.00
N SER A 59 -15.99 3.84 17.96
CA SER A 59 -16.14 4.88 16.94
C SER A 59 -15.79 4.33 15.56
N VAL A 60 -16.53 4.78 14.57
CA VAL A 60 -16.21 4.61 13.15
C VAL A 60 -16.39 5.96 12.50
N PHE A 61 -15.40 6.41 11.73
CA PHE A 61 -15.52 7.58 10.89
C PHE A 61 -14.88 7.32 9.54
N CYS A 62 -15.31 8.09 8.54
CA CYS A 62 -14.94 7.84 7.16
C CYS A 62 -14.61 9.14 6.47
N GLU A 63 -13.61 9.08 5.60
CA GLU A 63 -13.20 10.21 4.79
C GLU A 63 -13.14 9.78 3.33
N SER A 64 -13.79 10.56 2.47
CA SER A 64 -13.63 10.45 1.03
C SER A 64 -12.66 11.53 0.56
N GLN A 65 -11.63 11.14 -0.15
CA GLN A 65 -10.65 12.08 -0.70
C GLN A 65 -10.30 11.73 -2.14
N LYS A 66 -9.77 12.73 -2.86
CA LYS A 66 -9.06 12.46 -4.11
C LYS A 66 -7.80 11.65 -3.78
N MET A 67 -7.47 10.69 -4.63
CA MET A 67 -6.20 9.97 -4.51
C MET A 67 -5.02 10.94 -4.53
N HIS A 68 -4.02 10.64 -3.72
CA HIS A 68 -2.79 11.41 -3.58
C HIS A 68 -1.60 10.45 -3.46
N ASN A 69 -0.37 10.99 -3.42
CA ASN A 69 0.87 10.20 -3.38
C ASN A 69 1.01 9.24 -2.17
N GLY A 70 0.11 9.34 -1.18
CA GLY A 70 0.03 8.43 -0.03
C GLY A 70 -0.75 7.14 -0.29
N THR A 71 -1.63 7.12 -1.29
CA THR A 71 -2.43 5.95 -1.67
C THR A 71 -1.51 4.87 -2.25
N MET A 72 -1.63 3.64 -1.74
CA MET A 72 -0.81 2.52 -2.24
C MET A 72 -1.15 2.23 -3.71
N PRO A 73 -0.20 2.36 -4.65
CA PRO A 73 -0.49 2.27 -6.07
C PRO A 73 -0.61 0.82 -6.51
N ILE A 74 -1.41 0.52 -7.54
CA ILE A 74 -1.37 -0.79 -8.21
C ILE A 74 0.08 -1.05 -8.67
N PRO A 75 0.72 -2.17 -8.27
CA PRO A 75 2.08 -2.46 -8.70
C PRO A 75 2.17 -2.54 -10.23
N ASN A 76 3.19 -1.90 -10.79
CA ASN A 76 3.62 -2.07 -12.16
C ASN A 76 5.12 -2.35 -12.18
N PHE A 77 5.49 -3.46 -12.83
CA PHE A 77 6.88 -3.93 -12.92
C PHE A 77 7.46 -3.87 -14.34
N GLU A 78 6.79 -3.20 -15.28
CA GLU A 78 7.18 -3.16 -16.70
C GLU A 78 8.61 -2.60 -16.96
N HIS A 79 9.10 -1.74 -16.08
CA HIS A 79 10.42 -1.10 -16.22
C HIS A 79 11.49 -1.68 -15.28
N PHE A 80 11.24 -2.85 -14.71
CA PHE A 80 12.21 -3.50 -13.86
C PHE A 80 13.22 -4.29 -14.69
N GLU A 81 14.49 -4.09 -14.39
CA GLU A 81 15.60 -4.82 -14.98
C GLU A 81 16.12 -5.86 -13.99
N PHE A 82 16.45 -7.05 -14.49
CA PHE A 82 17.07 -8.08 -13.67
C PHE A 82 18.48 -7.67 -13.30
N VAL A 83 18.77 -7.64 -12.00
CA VAL A 83 20.09 -7.28 -11.46
C VAL A 83 20.92 -8.53 -11.21
N GLY A 84 20.30 -9.59 -10.66
CA GLY A 84 21.01 -10.80 -10.28
C GLY A 84 20.25 -11.66 -9.28
N GLU A 85 20.94 -12.69 -8.82
CA GLU A 85 20.48 -13.60 -7.78
C GLU A 85 21.19 -13.28 -6.46
N GLY A 86 20.49 -13.41 -5.33
CA GLY A 86 21.06 -13.22 -4.00
C GLY A 86 20.24 -13.93 -2.93
N ASP A 87 20.59 -13.71 -1.66
CA ASP A 87 19.86 -14.29 -0.52
C ASP A 87 19.26 -13.19 0.36
N ILE A 88 17.97 -13.30 0.67
CA ILE A 88 17.26 -12.46 1.65
C ILE A 88 16.58 -13.40 2.66
N ASP A 89 16.84 -13.20 3.95
CA ASP A 89 16.28 -14.02 5.04
C ASP A 89 16.40 -15.55 4.80
N PHE A 90 17.55 -15.99 4.30
CA PHE A 90 17.86 -17.39 3.95
C PHE A 90 17.03 -17.97 2.78
N GLN A 91 16.41 -17.11 1.98
CA GLN A 91 15.74 -17.48 0.74
C GLN A 91 16.53 -16.94 -0.45
N THR A 92 16.75 -17.80 -1.45
CA THR A 92 17.33 -17.37 -2.73
C THR A 92 16.29 -16.58 -3.51
N VAL A 93 16.67 -15.39 -3.96
CA VAL A 93 15.79 -14.42 -4.61
C VAL A 93 16.37 -13.92 -5.92
N TYR A 94 15.49 -13.58 -6.85
CA TYR A 94 15.81 -12.76 -8.01
C TYR A 94 15.58 -11.29 -7.67
N ILE A 95 16.61 -10.48 -7.91
CA ILE A 95 16.63 -9.06 -7.60
C ILE A 95 16.39 -8.28 -8.89
N TRP A 96 15.41 -7.40 -8.81
CA TRP A 96 14.96 -6.54 -9.88
C TRP A 96 15.07 -5.09 -9.46
N HIS A 97 15.41 -4.20 -10.41
CA HIS A 97 15.57 -2.78 -10.14
C HIS A 97 14.93 -1.93 -11.22
N ALA A 98 14.21 -0.89 -10.78
CA ALA A 98 13.75 0.18 -11.64
C ALA A 98 14.25 1.51 -11.10
N ALA A 99 14.80 2.34 -11.97
CA ALA A 99 15.22 3.69 -11.61
C ALA A 99 14.52 4.69 -12.53
N ASP A 100 13.96 5.74 -11.94
CA ASP A 100 13.59 6.92 -12.69
C ASP A 100 14.86 7.78 -12.87
N HIS A 101 15.39 7.76 -14.10
CA HIS A 101 16.58 8.51 -14.45
C HIS A 101 16.41 10.03 -14.33
N HIS A 102 15.17 10.53 -14.28
CA HIS A 102 14.87 11.96 -14.18
C HIS A 102 14.70 12.42 -12.73
N ASP A 103 14.08 11.61 -11.88
CA ASP A 103 13.69 12.03 -10.52
C ASP A 103 14.58 11.46 -9.39
N HIS A 104 15.64 10.73 -9.74
CA HIS A 104 16.54 10.04 -8.79
C HIS A 104 15.82 9.08 -7.83
N ASN A 105 14.58 8.71 -8.15
CA ASN A 105 13.83 7.70 -7.43
C ASN A 105 14.23 6.33 -7.95
N SER A 106 14.29 5.37 -7.06
CA SER A 106 14.52 3.99 -7.47
C SER A 106 13.73 3.03 -6.61
N VAL A 107 13.47 1.87 -7.20
CA VAL A 107 12.73 0.79 -6.57
C VAL A 107 13.52 -0.48 -6.78
N THR A 108 13.78 -1.19 -5.68
CA THR A 108 14.34 -2.54 -5.70
C THR A 108 13.26 -3.49 -5.28
N TYR A 109 13.03 -4.53 -6.07
CA TYR A 109 12.08 -5.60 -5.82
C TYR A 109 12.83 -6.92 -5.79
N ALA A 110 12.48 -7.80 -4.86
CA ALA A 110 13.00 -9.16 -4.84
C ALA A 110 11.86 -10.16 -4.72
N GLU A 111 11.94 -11.21 -5.52
CA GLU A 111 11.01 -12.34 -5.51
C GLU A 111 11.75 -13.64 -5.25
N ASN A 112 11.05 -14.59 -4.66
CA ASN A 112 11.58 -15.91 -4.40
C ASN A 112 11.95 -16.61 -5.73
N ALA A 113 13.19 -17.06 -5.87
CA ALA A 113 13.69 -17.63 -7.13
C ALA A 113 13.02 -18.96 -7.52
N HIS A 114 12.31 -19.61 -6.59
CA HIS A 114 11.63 -20.88 -6.81
C HIS A 114 10.12 -20.74 -7.00
N THR A 115 9.47 -19.84 -6.27
CA THR A 115 8.01 -19.68 -6.33
C THR A 115 7.56 -18.47 -7.14
N GLY A 116 8.43 -17.47 -7.31
CA GLY A 116 8.09 -16.16 -7.88
C GLY A 116 7.31 -15.26 -6.93
N ASP A 117 7.12 -15.66 -5.67
CA ASP A 117 6.40 -14.83 -4.69
C ASP A 117 7.23 -13.61 -4.30
N PRO A 118 6.60 -12.43 -4.10
CA PRO A 118 7.32 -11.26 -3.58
C PRO A 118 7.95 -11.54 -2.22
N VAL A 119 9.18 -11.06 -2.01
CA VAL A 119 9.87 -11.17 -0.71
C VAL A 119 10.13 -9.79 -0.14
N TYR A 120 10.55 -8.86 -0.99
CA TYR A 120 11.03 -7.55 -0.56
C TYR A 120 10.74 -6.47 -1.59
N LEU A 121 10.40 -5.26 -1.11
CA LEU A 121 10.30 -4.07 -1.93
C LEU A 121 10.92 -2.89 -1.16
N GLN A 122 11.80 -2.15 -1.81
CA GLN A 122 12.43 -0.97 -1.28
C GLN A 122 12.22 0.19 -2.23
N VAL A 123 11.69 1.29 -1.72
CA VAL A 123 11.48 2.53 -2.47
C VAL A 123 12.42 3.59 -1.91
N HIS A 124 13.26 4.12 -2.78
CA HIS A 124 14.09 5.27 -2.53
C HIS A 124 13.43 6.51 -3.11
N ASP A 125 12.92 7.40 -2.25
CA ASP A 125 12.43 8.72 -2.66
C ASP A 125 13.48 9.79 -2.35
N ARG A 126 13.95 10.49 -3.39
CA ARG A 126 14.96 11.55 -3.27
C ARG A 126 14.39 12.95 -3.52
N ARG A 127 13.07 13.12 -3.67
CA ARG A 127 12.48 14.40 -4.06
C ARG A 127 12.55 15.50 -3.00
N THR A 128 12.78 15.20 -1.72
CA THR A 128 12.57 16.20 -0.63
C THR A 128 13.63 16.30 0.48
N GLY A 129 14.88 15.84 0.29
CA GLY A 129 15.94 15.99 1.30
C GLY A 129 16.66 14.67 1.61
N PRO A 130 17.12 14.40 2.86
CA PRO A 130 17.77 13.12 3.17
C PRO A 130 16.86 11.98 2.73
N SER A 131 17.43 11.05 1.94
CA SER A 131 16.69 9.98 1.26
C SER A 131 15.76 9.24 2.23
N GLU A 132 14.45 9.39 2.05
CA GLU A 132 13.49 8.53 2.75
C GLU A 132 13.51 7.19 2.01
N THR A 133 14.01 6.16 2.68
CA THR A 133 13.94 4.77 2.20
C THR A 133 12.77 4.11 2.89
N ILE A 134 11.82 3.61 2.10
CA ILE A 134 10.69 2.84 2.59
C ILE A 134 10.93 1.39 2.22
N GLU A 135 10.86 0.50 3.21
CA GLU A 135 11.04 -0.92 3.03
C GLU A 135 9.75 -1.67 3.36
N TYR A 136 9.44 -2.63 2.51
CA TYR A 136 8.33 -3.56 2.65
C TYR A 136 8.87 -4.97 2.61
N ARG A 137 8.47 -5.77 3.59
CA ARG A 137 8.69 -7.21 3.61
C ARG A 137 7.35 -7.89 3.44
N PHE A 138 7.30 -8.87 2.57
CA PHE A 138 6.09 -9.64 2.34
C PHE A 138 6.21 -10.98 3.08
N PHE A 139 5.16 -11.34 3.83
CA PHE A 139 5.18 -12.51 4.70
C PHE A 139 4.12 -13.55 4.33
N GLU A 140 2.99 -13.13 3.77
CA GLU A 140 1.85 -14.00 3.46
C GLU A 140 1.22 -13.59 2.13
N PHE A 141 0.83 -14.60 1.35
CA PHE A 141 0.13 -14.44 0.09
C PHE A 141 -1.08 -15.36 0.04
N ASP A 142 -2.24 -14.78 -0.25
CA ASP A 142 -3.45 -15.54 -0.54
C ASP A 142 -3.62 -15.66 -2.06
N ALA A 143 -3.36 -16.86 -2.58
CA ALA A 143 -3.53 -17.18 -4.00
C ALA A 143 -4.99 -17.53 -4.35
N ALA A 144 -5.89 -17.59 -3.37
CA ALA A 144 -7.29 -17.88 -3.62
C ALA A 144 -7.98 -16.73 -4.39
N PRO A 145 -9.04 -17.03 -5.17
CA PRO A 145 -9.87 -15.99 -5.77
C PRO A 145 -10.39 -15.02 -4.71
N GLN A 146 -10.12 -13.73 -4.91
CA GLN A 146 -10.59 -12.68 -4.02
C GLN A 146 -12.09 -12.42 -4.22
N ASP A 147 -12.84 -12.32 -3.13
CA ASP A 147 -14.23 -11.83 -3.16
C ASP A 147 -14.24 -10.37 -3.66
N PRO A 148 -14.89 -10.04 -4.78
CA PRO A 148 -14.94 -8.66 -5.29
C PRO A 148 -15.46 -7.63 -4.29
N ASN A 149 -16.27 -8.05 -3.31
CA ASN A 149 -16.83 -7.17 -2.30
C ASN A 149 -15.77 -6.62 -1.33
N ILE A 150 -14.58 -7.22 -1.24
CA ILE A 150 -13.52 -6.73 -0.34
C ILE A 150 -13.07 -5.32 -0.71
N PHE A 151 -13.26 -4.89 -1.96
CA PHE A 151 -12.85 -3.58 -2.47
C PHE A 151 -13.84 -2.45 -2.20
N HIS A 152 -14.91 -2.72 -1.46
CA HIS A 152 -15.91 -1.73 -1.08
C HIS A 152 -16.18 -1.77 0.44
N PRO A 153 -16.37 -0.61 1.09
CA PRO A 153 -16.86 -0.61 2.47
C PRO A 153 -18.21 -1.33 2.56
N SER A 154 -18.42 -2.10 3.62
CA SER A 154 -19.69 -2.82 3.82
C SER A 154 -20.86 -1.85 3.94
N ALA A 155 -22.09 -2.30 3.64
CA ALA A 155 -23.29 -1.47 3.78
C ALA A 155 -23.53 -0.99 5.23
N GLU A 156 -22.99 -1.70 6.23
CA GLU A 156 -23.03 -1.27 7.62
C GLU A 156 -22.08 -0.10 7.87
N ILE A 157 -20.83 -0.20 7.42
CA ILE A 157 -19.85 0.89 7.51
C ILE A 157 -20.36 2.12 6.75
N GLN A 158 -20.86 1.94 5.52
CA GLN A 158 -21.40 3.04 4.72
C GLN A 158 -22.53 3.79 5.45
N ARG A 159 -23.41 3.09 6.17
CA ARG A 159 -24.47 3.74 6.96
C ARG A 159 -23.91 4.59 8.10
N LEU A 160 -22.82 4.17 8.73
CA LEU A 160 -22.14 4.93 9.78
C LEU A 160 -21.38 6.14 9.18
N CYS A 161 -20.82 5.99 7.98
CA CYS A 161 -20.07 7.05 7.30
C CYS A 161 -20.95 8.23 6.82
N VAL A 162 -22.21 7.99 6.48
CA VAL A 162 -23.14 9.00 5.92
C VAL A 162 -23.81 9.85 7.02
N ALA A 163 -23.67 9.45 8.29
CA ALA A 163 -24.37 10.06 9.42
C ALA A 163 -23.68 11.29 10.03
N ASN A 164 -22.57 11.78 9.46
CA ASN A 164 -21.82 12.95 9.95
C ASN A 164 -21.65 14.02 8.89
#